data_AF-A0A975BMZ5-F1
#
_entry.id   AF-A0A975BMZ5-F1
#
_cell.length_a   1.000
_cell.length_b   1.000
_cell.length_c   1.000
_cell.angle_alpha   90.00
_cell.angle_beta   90.00
_cell.angle_gamma   90.00
#
_symmetry.space_group_name_H-M   'P 1'
#
loop_
_entity.id
_entity.type
_entity.pdbx_description
1 polymer ?
#
loop_
_entity_poly.entity_id
_entity_poly.type
_entity_poly.pdbx_seq_one_letter_code
_entity_poly.pdbx_strand_id
1 'polypeptide(L)'
;MYEKKFGEIYDEVVGKLWNCYNAPNRSSFSQRVRRFAEWAKKVSVPSAIAEKIAKMRKNIADFAAAYDFPGAHRTSNMPERLMRRTDRHLFNTQYFHGVISSSELGIRGWSLILNFAPSNPYTVKKYDGLQSPAERLNGFRYHDNWLHNLLISASLGGFRGPPLNPL
;
A
#
# COMPACT_ATOMS: atom_id res chain seq x y z
N MET A 1 6.08 -19.18 6.19
CA MET A 1 5.84 -20.53 5.61
C MET A 1 6.97 -20.95 4.68
N TYR A 2 7.40 -20.11 3.72
CA TYR A 2 8.53 -20.43 2.82
C TYR A 2 9.90 -20.41 3.50
N GLU A 3 10.18 -19.39 4.32
CA GLU A 3 11.42 -19.27 5.09
C GLU A 3 11.73 -20.53 5.92
N LYS A 4 10.80 -20.94 6.79
CA LYS A 4 10.92 -22.18 7.58
C LYS A 4 11.00 -23.47 6.74
N LYS A 5 10.50 -23.46 5.50
CA LYS A 5 10.42 -24.65 4.65
C LYS A 5 11.64 -24.83 3.75
N PHE A 6 12.26 -23.74 3.31
CA PHE A 6 13.31 -23.74 2.29
C PHE A 6 14.64 -23.13 2.78
N GLY A 7 14.70 -22.63 4.02
CA GLY A 7 15.93 -22.23 4.70
C GLY A 7 16.81 -21.30 3.88
N GLU A 8 18.08 -21.68 3.71
CA GLU A 8 19.11 -20.88 3.03
C GLU A 8 18.76 -20.52 1.58
N ILE A 9 18.09 -21.42 0.84
CA ILE A 9 17.68 -21.15 -0.55
C ILE A 9 16.68 -19.98 -0.58
N TYR A 10 15.79 -19.90 0.41
CA TYR A 10 14.84 -18.79 0.51
C TYR A 10 15.56 -17.46 0.73
N ASP A 11 16.54 -17.43 1.64
CA ASP A 11 17.28 -16.21 1.93
C ASP A 11 18.09 -15.72 0.72
N GLU A 12 18.71 -16.64 -0.03
CA GLU A 12 19.42 -16.28 -1.26
C GLU A 12 18.47 -15.73 -2.33
N VAL A 13 17.31 -16.35 -2.50
CA VAL A 13 16.25 -15.89 -3.41
C VAL A 13 15.79 -14.49 -3.03
N VAL A 14 15.50 -14.24 -1.74
CA VAL A 14 15.05 -12.95 -1.23
C VAL A 14 16.12 -11.88 -1.44
N GLY A 15 17.39 -12.20 -1.13
CA GLY A 15 18.52 -11.29 -1.35
C GLY A 15 18.66 -10.88 -2.81
N LYS A 16 18.57 -11.83 -3.75
CA LYS A 16 18.63 -11.55 -5.20
C LYS A 16 17.40 -10.79 -5.70
N LEU A 17 16.22 -11.10 -5.17
CA LEU A 17 15.00 -10.36 -5.48
C LEU A 17 15.12 -8.90 -5.05
N TRP A 18 15.63 -8.65 -3.84
CA TRP A 18 15.85 -7.30 -3.34
C TRP A 18 16.92 -6.55 -4.16
N ASN A 19 17.98 -7.26 -4.57
CA ASN A 19 18.96 -6.71 -5.49
C ASN A 19 18.33 -6.26 -6.83
N CYS A 20 17.33 -6.98 -7.34
CA CYS A 20 16.59 -6.54 -8.52
C CYS A 20 15.91 -5.19 -8.27
N TYR A 21 15.15 -5.05 -7.18
CA TYR A 21 14.43 -3.81 -6.85
C TYR A 21 15.33 -2.62 -6.49
N ASN A 22 16.56 -2.86 -6.03
CA ASN A 22 17.56 -1.81 -5.81
C ASN A 22 18.26 -1.37 -7.12
N ALA A 23 17.64 -1.59 -8.28
CA ALA A 23 18.17 -1.08 -9.53
C ALA A 23 18.02 0.45 -9.60
N PRO A 24 18.93 1.16 -10.29
CA PRO A 24 18.83 2.61 -10.45
C PRO A 24 17.73 3.00 -11.45
N ASN A 25 17.47 2.18 -12.46
CA ASN A 25 16.55 2.48 -13.54
C ASN A 25 15.85 1.21 -14.07
N ARG A 26 14.83 1.43 -14.91
CA ARG A 26 14.01 0.41 -15.56
C ARG A 26 14.86 -0.64 -16.30
N SER A 27 15.82 -0.20 -17.11
CA SER A 27 16.67 -1.09 -17.91
C SER A 27 17.52 -2.01 -17.02
N SER A 28 18.14 -1.46 -15.98
CA SER A 28 18.90 -2.22 -15.00
C SER A 28 18.02 -3.20 -14.22
N PHE A 29 16.80 -2.81 -13.83
CA PHE A 29 15.85 -3.71 -13.20
C PHE A 29 15.53 -4.90 -14.11
N SER A 30 15.19 -4.62 -15.37
CA SER A 30 14.85 -5.67 -16.32
C SER A 30 16.00 -6.65 -16.56
N GLN A 31 17.22 -6.13 -16.65
CA GLN A 31 18.42 -6.95 -16.77
C GLN A 31 18.66 -7.82 -15.53
N ARG A 32 18.54 -7.24 -14.32
CA ARG A 32 18.72 -7.98 -13.06
C ARG A 32 17.69 -9.10 -12.91
N VAL A 33 16.42 -8.86 -13.23
CA VAL A 33 15.35 -9.89 -13.20
C VAL A 33 15.64 -11.02 -14.20
N ARG A 34 16.16 -10.71 -15.39
CA ARG A 34 16.57 -11.75 -16.35
C ARG A 34 17.69 -12.62 -15.80
N ARG A 35 18.74 -12.00 -15.23
CA ARG A 35 19.87 -12.73 -14.62
C ARG A 35 19.45 -13.53 -13.40
N PHE A 36 18.53 -12.99 -12.60
CA PHE A 36 17.94 -13.68 -11.46
C PHE A 36 17.17 -14.94 -11.90
N ALA A 37 16.37 -14.85 -12.96
CA ALA A 37 15.66 -16.01 -13.50
C ALA A 37 16.61 -17.06 -14.11
N GLU A 38 17.70 -16.63 -14.76
CA GLU A 38 18.74 -17.55 -15.27
C GLU A 38 19.47 -18.25 -14.12
N TRP A 39 19.83 -17.52 -13.07
CA TRP A 39 20.42 -18.08 -11.86
C TRP A 39 19.49 -19.09 -11.18
N ALA A 40 18.19 -18.76 -11.03
CA ALA A 40 17.22 -19.65 -10.38
C ALA A 40 17.06 -21.00 -11.10
N LYS A 41 17.22 -21.01 -12.42
CA LYS A 41 17.24 -22.26 -13.22
C LYS A 41 18.50 -23.08 -12.97
N LYS A 42 19.66 -22.44 -12.80
CA LYS A 42 20.94 -23.12 -12.57
C LYS A 42 21.00 -23.78 -11.19
N VAL A 43 20.48 -23.10 -10.17
CA VAL A 43 20.49 -23.59 -8.77
C VAL A 43 19.34 -24.55 -8.47
N SER A 44 18.45 -24.81 -9.44
CA SER A 44 17.29 -25.70 -9.29
C SER A 44 16.41 -25.32 -8.08
N VAL A 45 16.07 -24.03 -7.97
CA VAL A 45 15.21 -23.50 -6.91
C VAL A 45 13.86 -24.25 -6.90
N PRO A 46 13.26 -24.53 -5.72
CA PRO A 46 11.98 -25.23 -5.62
C PRO A 46 10.90 -24.66 -6.54
N SER A 47 10.10 -25.54 -7.16
CA SER A 47 9.09 -25.18 -8.18
C SER A 47 8.17 -24.05 -7.74
N ALA A 48 7.68 -24.10 -6.50
CA ALA A 48 6.79 -23.07 -5.92
C ALA A 48 7.39 -21.66 -5.93
N ILE A 49 8.72 -21.53 -5.83
CA ILE A 49 9.44 -20.24 -5.91
C ILE A 49 9.78 -19.94 -7.38
N ALA A 50 10.28 -20.93 -8.11
CA ALA A 50 10.65 -20.78 -9.53
C ALA A 50 9.48 -20.27 -10.38
N GLU A 51 8.26 -20.73 -10.13
CA GLU A 51 7.03 -20.25 -10.79
C GLU A 51 6.79 -18.76 -10.54
N LYS A 52 7.04 -18.27 -9.32
CA LYS A 52 6.89 -16.84 -8.98
C LYS A 52 7.95 -16.00 -9.71
N ILE A 53 9.19 -16.47 -9.77
CA ILE A 53 10.27 -15.82 -10.52
C ILE A 53 9.94 -15.80 -12.01
N ALA A 54 9.42 -16.89 -12.56
CA ALA A 54 8.99 -16.96 -13.96
C ALA A 54 7.83 -16.00 -14.25
N LYS A 55 6.85 -15.89 -13.35
CA LYS A 55 5.75 -14.92 -13.45
C LYS A 55 6.27 -13.48 -13.45
N MET A 56 7.20 -13.15 -12.55
CA MET A 56 7.81 -11.82 -12.49
C MET A 56 8.56 -11.49 -13.78
N ARG A 57 9.32 -12.45 -14.33
CA ARG A 57 10.00 -12.28 -15.62
C ARG A 57 9.02 -12.08 -16.79
N LYS A 58 7.90 -12.81 -16.80
CA LYS A 58 6.87 -12.66 -17.84
C LYS A 58 6.20 -11.29 -17.81
N ASN A 59 5.95 -10.77 -16.61
CA ASN A 59 5.22 -9.51 -16.39
C ASN A 59 6.16 -8.35 -16.03
N ILE A 60 7.39 -8.37 -16.54
CA ILE A 60 8.46 -7.45 -16.10
C ILE A 60 8.10 -5.97 -16.27
N ALA A 61 7.27 -5.63 -17.26
CA ALA A 61 6.81 -4.27 -17.51
C ALA A 61 5.98 -3.74 -16.34
N ASP A 62 5.05 -4.54 -15.80
CA ASP A 62 4.19 -4.17 -14.68
C ASP A 62 5.02 -3.90 -13.42
N PHE A 63 6.00 -4.75 -13.15
CA PHE A 63 6.92 -4.58 -12.01
C PHE A 63 7.89 -3.41 -12.19
N ALA A 64 8.10 -2.95 -13.42
CA ALA A 64 9.00 -1.86 -13.73
C ALA A 64 8.31 -0.49 -13.81
N ALA A 65 6.98 -0.43 -13.77
CA ALA A 65 6.21 0.81 -13.88
C ALA A 65 6.59 1.85 -12.82
N ALA A 66 6.96 1.43 -11.61
CA ALA A 66 7.39 2.33 -10.55
C ALA A 66 8.66 3.14 -10.93
N TYR A 67 9.50 2.65 -11.85
CA TYR A 67 10.72 3.34 -12.27
C TYR A 67 10.44 4.56 -13.15
N ASP A 68 9.26 4.65 -13.75
CA ASP A 68 8.85 5.79 -14.56
C ASP A 68 8.51 7.02 -13.67
N PHE A 69 8.35 6.81 -12.36
CA PHE A 69 8.01 7.83 -11.37
C PHE A 69 9.17 8.04 -10.36
N PRO A 70 9.88 9.19 -10.43
CA PRO A 70 10.93 9.52 -9.45
C PRO A 70 10.42 9.49 -8.01
N GLY A 71 11.16 8.87 -7.10
CA GLY A 71 10.81 8.77 -5.68
C GLY A 71 9.71 7.75 -5.34
N ALA A 72 9.09 7.12 -6.34
CA ALA A 72 8.06 6.11 -6.08
C ALA A 72 8.65 4.84 -5.44
N HIS A 73 7.94 4.31 -4.44
CA HIS A 73 8.28 3.03 -3.84
C HIS A 73 8.19 1.89 -4.87
N ARG A 74 9.12 0.93 -4.78
CA ARG A 74 9.22 -0.19 -5.71
C ARG A 74 8.25 -1.34 -5.40
N THR A 75 7.54 -1.27 -4.28
CA THR A 75 6.60 -2.29 -3.84
C THR A 75 5.28 -1.67 -3.37
N SER A 76 4.18 -2.40 -3.57
CA SER A 76 2.81 -2.02 -3.19
C SER A 76 2.49 -2.26 -1.71
N ASN A 77 3.48 -2.46 -0.84
CA ASN A 77 3.24 -2.84 0.55
C ASN A 77 2.40 -1.79 1.31
N MET A 78 2.66 -0.51 1.08
CA MET A 78 1.91 0.58 1.75
C MET A 78 0.41 0.58 1.37
N PRO A 79 0.02 0.61 0.08
CA PRO A 79 -1.38 0.51 -0.30
C PRO A 79 -2.01 -0.85 0.05
N GLU A 80 -1.28 -1.96 -0.05
CA GLU A 80 -1.79 -3.27 0.36
C GLU A 80 -2.16 -3.33 1.85
N ARG A 81 -1.34 -2.74 2.74
CA ARG A 81 -1.67 -2.71 4.16
C ARG A 81 -2.96 -1.95 4.44
N LEU A 82 -3.22 -0.89 3.68
CA LEU A 82 -4.49 -0.16 3.74
C LEU A 82 -5.64 -1.05 3.23
N MET A 83 -5.49 -1.65 2.05
CA MET A 83 -6.51 -2.51 1.43
C MET A 83 -6.87 -3.71 2.31
N ARG A 84 -5.90 -4.34 3.00
CA ARG A 84 -6.17 -5.44 3.95
C ARG A 84 -7.03 -4.98 5.12
N ARG A 85 -6.89 -3.73 5.57
CA ARG A 85 -7.74 -3.17 6.61
C ARG A 85 -9.14 -2.89 6.09
N THR A 86 -9.26 -2.40 4.85
CA THR A 86 -10.55 -2.22 4.16
C THR A 86 -11.28 -3.55 4.01
N ASP A 87 -10.59 -4.57 3.52
CA ASP A 87 -11.13 -5.92 3.32
C ASP A 87 -11.65 -6.52 4.63
N ARG A 88 -10.89 -6.38 5.73
CA ARG A 88 -11.35 -6.81 7.06
C ARG A 88 -12.59 -6.05 7.53
N HIS A 89 -12.67 -4.75 7.28
CA HIS A 89 -13.85 -3.97 7.61
C HIS A 89 -15.06 -4.45 6.82
N LEU A 90 -14.92 -4.58 5.50
CA LEU A 90 -15.96 -5.09 4.62
C LEU A 90 -16.42 -6.48 5.05
N PHE A 91 -15.52 -7.40 5.33
CA PHE A 91 -15.86 -8.73 5.82
C PHE A 91 -16.74 -8.67 7.08
N ASN A 92 -16.37 -7.82 8.05
CA ASN A 92 -17.13 -7.66 9.29
C ASN A 92 -18.51 -7.03 9.08
N THR A 93 -18.71 -6.24 8.02
CA THR A 93 -20.00 -5.62 7.66
C THR A 93 -20.78 -6.42 6.63
N GLN A 94 -20.44 -7.70 6.41
CA GLN A 94 -21.04 -8.55 5.37
C GLN A 94 -20.92 -7.93 3.95
N TYR A 95 -19.78 -7.30 3.71
CA TYR A 95 -19.42 -6.56 2.51
C TYR A 95 -20.44 -5.46 2.20
N PHE A 96 -21.17 -5.61 1.10
CA PHE A 96 -22.12 -4.63 0.58
C PHE A 96 -23.55 -5.15 0.67
N HIS A 97 -23.86 -5.92 1.72
CA HIS A 97 -25.20 -6.44 1.93
C HIS A 97 -26.21 -5.30 2.11
N GLY A 98 -27.32 -5.35 1.36
CA GLY A 98 -28.35 -4.32 1.35
C GLY A 98 -28.32 -3.48 0.07
N VAL A 99 -28.54 -2.17 0.21
CA VAL A 99 -28.59 -1.23 -0.92
C VAL A 99 -27.26 -0.50 -1.12
N ILE A 100 -26.96 -0.12 -2.36
CA ILE A 100 -25.73 0.59 -2.75
C ILE A 100 -25.53 1.85 -1.91
N SER A 101 -26.58 2.64 -1.70
CA SER A 101 -26.51 3.88 -0.90
C SER A 101 -26.04 3.64 0.53
N SER A 102 -26.47 2.55 1.17
CA SER A 102 -26.02 2.16 2.51
C SER A 102 -24.55 1.76 2.50
N SER A 103 -24.14 1.01 1.47
CA SER A 103 -22.75 0.58 1.28
C SER A 103 -21.80 1.77 1.09
N GLU A 104 -22.21 2.76 0.28
CA GLU A 104 -21.47 4.01 0.08
C GLU A 104 -21.31 4.78 1.38
N LEU A 105 -22.38 4.93 2.16
CA LEU A 105 -22.33 5.58 3.47
C LEU A 105 -21.43 4.83 4.45
N GLY A 106 -21.48 3.50 4.46
CA GLY A 106 -20.63 2.64 5.28
C GLY A 106 -19.15 2.83 4.99
N ILE A 107 -18.74 2.71 3.71
CA ILE A 107 -17.35 2.91 3.30
C ILE A 107 -16.88 4.35 3.52
N ARG A 108 -17.75 5.34 3.28
CA ARG A 108 -17.44 6.75 3.57
C ARG A 108 -17.20 6.94 5.06
N GLY A 109 -18.08 6.44 5.92
CA GLY A 109 -17.94 6.51 7.37
C GLY A 109 -16.64 5.86 7.85
N TRP A 110 -16.30 4.68 7.34
CA TRP A 110 -15.04 4.01 7.66
C TRP A 110 -13.82 4.82 7.22
N SER A 111 -13.84 5.38 6.01
CA SER A 111 -12.75 6.20 5.47
C SER A 111 -12.54 7.47 6.29
N LEU A 112 -13.62 8.10 6.76
CA LEU A 112 -13.57 9.26 7.64
C LEU A 112 -12.93 8.91 8.98
N ILE A 113 -13.38 7.83 9.63
CA ILE A 113 -12.80 7.36 10.88
C ILE A 113 -11.31 7.03 10.70
N LEU A 114 -10.96 6.36 9.61
CA LEU A 114 -9.57 6.00 9.34
C LEU A 114 -8.65 7.23 9.25
N ASN A 115 -9.14 8.33 8.66
CA ASN A 115 -8.35 9.54 8.43
C ASN A 115 -8.30 10.49 9.64
N PHE A 116 -9.36 10.54 10.44
CA PHE A 116 -9.50 11.54 11.51
C PHE A 116 -9.36 10.97 12.93
N ALA A 117 -9.58 9.66 13.14
CA ALA A 117 -9.41 9.10 14.47
C ALA A 117 -7.95 9.20 14.94
N PRO A 118 -7.71 9.44 16.25
CA PRO A 118 -6.38 9.58 16.78
C PRO A 118 -5.61 8.27 16.63
N SER A 119 -4.35 8.40 16.26
CA SER A 119 -3.39 7.31 16.21
C SER A 119 -3.01 6.92 17.64
N ASN A 120 -2.46 5.72 17.81
CA ASN A 120 -1.92 5.31 19.10
C ASN A 120 -0.80 6.27 19.56
N PRO A 121 -0.56 6.40 20.89
CA PRO A 121 0.41 7.36 21.44
C PRO A 121 1.82 7.24 20.87
N TYR A 122 2.27 6.01 20.56
CA TYR A 122 3.57 5.78 19.95
C TYR A 122 3.68 6.41 18.55
N THR A 123 2.62 6.27 17.76
CA THR A 123 2.53 6.89 16.43
C THR A 123 2.48 8.41 16.53
N VAL A 124 1.71 8.94 17.49
CA VAL A 124 1.65 10.39 17.72
C VAL A 124 3.04 10.95 18.07
N LYS A 125 3.79 10.27 18.96
CA LYS A 125 5.16 10.64 19.30
C LYS A 125 6.11 10.59 18.10
N LYS A 126 5.96 9.58 17.23
CA LYS A 126 6.77 9.44 16.01
C LYS A 126 6.56 10.59 15.02
N TYR A 127 5.38 11.20 15.01
CA TYR A 127 5.01 12.28 14.09
C TYR A 127 4.82 13.60 14.83
N ASP A 128 5.70 13.89 15.80
CA ASP A 128 5.81 15.19 16.47
C ASP A 128 4.49 15.75 17.03
N GLY A 129 3.63 14.87 17.54
CA GLY A 129 2.35 15.26 18.15
C GLY A 129 1.16 15.32 17.20
N LEU A 130 1.34 15.06 15.89
CA LEU A 130 0.25 14.96 14.91
C LEU A 130 -0.58 13.69 15.17
N GLN A 131 -1.87 13.89 15.48
CA GLN A 131 -2.68 12.82 16.05
C GLN A 131 -3.27 11.88 15.00
N SER A 132 -3.64 12.39 13.84
CA SER A 132 -4.37 11.62 12.81
C SER A 132 -3.64 11.57 11.46
N PRO A 133 -3.97 10.63 10.56
CA PRO A 133 -3.48 10.68 9.17
C PRO A 133 -3.79 12.01 8.46
N ALA A 134 -4.96 12.60 8.69
CA ALA A 134 -5.33 13.88 8.13
C ALA A 134 -4.38 15.01 8.60
N GLU A 135 -4.08 15.06 9.90
CA GLU A 135 -3.11 16.02 10.44
C GLU A 135 -1.71 15.82 9.88
N ARG A 136 -1.29 14.57 9.66
CA ARG A 136 0.01 14.27 9.04
C ARG A 136 0.11 14.72 7.59
N LEU A 137 -0.98 14.60 6.84
CA LEU A 137 -1.03 15.04 5.46
C LEU A 137 -1.08 16.58 5.37
N ASN A 138 -1.84 17.22 6.26
CA ASN A 138 -2.05 18.67 6.24
C ASN A 138 -0.93 19.45 6.94
N GLY A 139 -0.24 18.84 7.90
CA GLY A 139 0.73 19.49 8.78
C GLY A 139 0.11 20.31 9.93
N PHE A 140 -1.22 20.35 10.04
CA PHE A 140 -1.93 21.09 11.09
C PHE A 140 -3.26 20.43 11.48
N ARG A 141 -3.88 20.92 12.56
CA ARG A 141 -5.23 20.56 13.03
C ARG A 141 -6.08 21.81 13.22
N TYR A 142 -7.40 21.72 13.03
CA TYR A 142 -8.32 22.83 13.30
C TYR A 142 -8.71 22.93 14.78
N HIS A 143 -8.75 21.80 15.49
CA HIS A 143 -9.13 21.71 16.90
C HIS A 143 -8.38 20.56 17.59
N ASP A 144 -8.24 20.61 18.91
CA ASP A 144 -7.67 19.50 19.70
C ASP A 144 -8.58 18.27 19.78
N ASN A 145 -9.87 18.41 19.48
CA ASN A 145 -10.82 17.30 19.47
C ASN A 145 -10.92 16.77 18.05
N TRP A 146 -10.50 15.53 17.86
CA TRP A 146 -10.50 14.87 16.55
C TRP A 146 -11.89 14.82 15.90
N LEU A 147 -12.96 14.75 16.70
CA LEU A 147 -14.33 14.75 16.19
C LEU A 147 -14.71 16.10 15.58
N HIS A 148 -14.22 17.20 16.16
CA HIS A 148 -14.41 18.54 15.59
C HIS A 148 -13.64 18.68 14.27
N ASN A 149 -12.41 18.17 14.18
CA ASN A 149 -11.66 18.16 12.90
C ASN A 149 -12.41 17.41 11.80
N LEU A 150 -13.01 16.26 12.15
CA LEU A 150 -13.84 15.49 11.24
C LEU A 150 -15.06 16.31 10.77
N LEU A 151 -15.83 16.89 11.70
CA LEU A 151 -17.02 17.66 11.38
C LEU A 151 -16.70 18.89 10.52
N ILE A 152 -15.65 19.63 10.87
CA ILE A 152 -15.17 20.79 10.11
C ILE A 152 -14.80 20.35 8.68
N SER A 153 -14.01 19.29 8.53
CA SER A 153 -13.57 18.81 7.21
C SER A 153 -14.72 18.23 6.38
N ALA A 154 -15.67 17.54 7.00
CA ALA A 154 -16.82 16.95 6.32
C ALA A 154 -17.93 17.97 6.01
N SER A 155 -17.91 19.15 6.66
CA SER A 155 -18.90 20.22 6.44
C SER A 155 -18.76 20.92 5.09
N LEU A 156 -17.65 20.70 4.38
CA LEU A 156 -17.27 21.44 3.16
C LEU A 156 -17.25 22.98 3.36
N GLY A 157 -17.18 23.47 4.60
CA GLY A 157 -17.35 24.90 4.91
C GLY A 157 -18.70 25.46 4.48
N GLY A 158 -19.73 24.61 4.33
CA GLY A 158 -21.03 24.99 3.77
C GLY A 158 -21.11 24.95 2.24
N PHE A 159 -20.02 24.59 1.54
CA PHE A 159 -20.01 24.49 0.08
C PHE A 159 -20.70 23.20 -0.39
N ARG A 160 -21.77 23.32 -1.17
CA ARG A 160 -22.54 22.18 -1.73
C ARG A 160 -22.44 22.10 -3.26
N GLY A 161 -21.26 22.41 -3.82
CA GLY A 161 -21.00 22.26 -5.25
C GLY A 161 -20.41 20.88 -5.59
N PRO A 162 -20.71 20.31 -6.78
CA PRO A 162 -19.98 19.15 -7.27
C PRO A 162 -18.48 19.49 -7.38
N PRO A 163 -17.56 18.53 -7.14
CA PRO A 163 -16.13 18.77 -7.33
C PRO A 163 -15.89 19.26 -8.77
N LEU A 164 -15.11 20.33 -8.91
CA LEU A 164 -14.67 20.78 -10.23
C LEU A 164 -13.87 19.63 -10.85
N ASN A 165 -14.31 19.13 -12.00
CA ASN A 165 -13.50 18.23 -12.80
C ASN A 165 -12.16 18.95 -13.08
N PRO A 166 -11.00 18.38 -12.71
CA PRO A 166 -9.73 18.92 -13.15
C PRO A 166 -9.70 18.84 -14.68
N LEU A 167 -9.56 19.98 -15.34
CA LEU A 167 -9.21 20.09 -16.76
C LEU A 167 -7.76 19.65 -16.98
#